data_AF-A0A444IUG8-F1
#
_entry.id   AF-A0A444IUG8-F1
#
_cell.length_a   1.000
_cell.length_b   1.000
_cell.length_c   1.000
_cell.angle_alpha   90.00
_cell.angle_beta   90.00
_cell.angle_gamma   90.00
#
_symmetry.space_group_name_H-M   'P 1'
#
loop_
_entity.id
_entity.type
_entity.pdbx_description
1 polymer ?
#
loop_
_entity_poly.entity_id
_entity_poly.type
_entity_poly.pdbx_seq_one_letter_code
_entity_poly.pdbx_strand_id
1 'polypeptide(L)'
;MSDVSLPNVQPDAQRIVITGVGLTAPGGSNTLTDFREQVLAGRSGISTIDLRYMVDPYPAGICDFPETKYRKKKENKRGTRAGCIGVYCAGEALADAG
;
A
#
# COMPACT_ATOMS: atom_id res chain seq x y z
N MET A 1 -8.84 -7.77 42.01
CA MET A 1 -8.84 -6.45 41.33
C MET A 1 -7.52 -6.36 40.60
N SER A 2 -7.39 -6.65 39.31
CA SER A 2 -8.26 -6.37 38.17
C SER A 2 -8.31 -7.56 37.19
N ASP A 3 -9.48 -7.77 36.59
CA ASP A 3 -9.72 -8.63 35.42
C ASP A 3 -8.65 -8.42 34.34
N VAL A 4 -7.81 -9.43 34.12
CA VAL A 4 -7.13 -9.59 32.84
C VAL A 4 -8.19 -10.11 31.88
N SER A 5 -8.82 -9.20 31.15
CA SER A 5 -9.77 -9.53 30.11
C SER A 5 -9.11 -10.52 29.13
N LEU A 6 -9.67 -11.73 29.04
CA LEU A 6 -9.28 -12.70 28.02
C LEU A 6 -9.43 -12.02 26.65
N PRO A 7 -8.47 -12.20 25.72
CA PRO A 7 -8.64 -11.71 24.36
C PRO A 7 -9.95 -12.27 23.83
N ASN A 8 -10.76 -11.40 23.25
CA ASN A 8 -12.11 -11.70 22.75
C ASN A 8 -12.07 -12.92 21.80
N VAL A 9 -12.22 -14.15 22.32
CA VAL A 9 -12.18 -15.38 21.52
C VAL A 9 -13.52 -15.48 20.80
N GLN A 10 -13.56 -14.94 19.59
CA GLN A 10 -14.69 -15.14 18.70
C GLN A 10 -14.76 -16.62 18.30
N PRO A 11 -15.98 -17.19 18.12
CA PRO A 11 -16.15 -18.52 17.54
C PRO A 11 -15.36 -18.66 16.23
N ASP A 12 -14.85 -19.85 15.90
CA ASP A 12 -14.04 -20.03 14.68
C ASP A 12 -14.76 -19.57 13.40
N ALA A 13 -16.09 -19.69 13.35
CA ALA A 13 -16.92 -19.19 12.25
C ALA A 13 -16.92 -17.66 12.08
N GLN A 14 -16.43 -16.91 13.06
CA GLN A 14 -16.32 -15.45 13.04
C GLN A 14 -14.87 -14.99 12.84
N ARG A 15 -13.90 -15.90 12.76
CA ARG A 15 -12.50 -15.53 12.57
C ARG A 15 -12.27 -15.06 11.14
N ILE A 16 -11.95 -13.79 11.01
CA ILE A 16 -11.58 -13.16 9.74
C ILE A 16 -10.07 -13.28 9.59
N VAL A 17 -9.62 -13.84 8.46
CA VAL A 17 -8.20 -13.99 8.12
C VAL A 17 -7.85 -13.10 6.93
N ILE A 18 -6.58 -12.73 6.82
CA ILE A 18 -6.04 -12.03 5.65
C ILE A 18 -5.63 -13.09 4.64
N THR A 19 -6.28 -13.09 3.47
CA THR A 19 -6.03 -14.09 2.41
C THR A 19 -5.23 -13.55 1.23
N GLY A 20 -5.16 -12.22 1.08
CA GLY A 20 -4.36 -11.58 0.03
C GLY A 20 -4.02 -10.14 0.37
N VAL A 21 -2.91 -9.67 -0.19
CA VAL A 21 -2.37 -8.32 0.04
C VAL A 21 -2.01 -7.69 -1.30
N GLY A 22 -2.47 -6.46 -1.50
CA GLY A 22 -2.06 -5.62 -2.61
C GLY A 22 -1.57 -4.28 -2.10
N LEU A 23 -0.41 -3.85 -2.60
CA LEU A 23 0.28 -2.67 -2.10
C LEU A 23 1.08 -1.98 -3.19
N THR A 24 1.35 -0.70 -2.97
CA THR A 24 2.43 0.04 -3.60
C THR A 24 3.07 0.90 -2.52
N ALA A 25 4.39 0.85 -2.41
CA ALA A 25 5.14 1.54 -1.37
C ALA A 25 6.26 2.40 -1.98
N PRO A 26 6.72 3.43 -1.25
CA PRO A 26 7.88 4.22 -1.66
C PRO A 26 9.12 3.33 -1.87
N GLY A 27 10.02 3.73 -2.76
CA GLY A 27 11.17 2.90 -3.13
C GLY A 27 10.86 1.80 -4.15
N GLY A 28 9.75 1.95 -4.90
CA GLY A 28 9.42 1.11 -6.06
C GLY A 28 8.87 -0.28 -5.74
N SER A 29 8.53 -0.55 -4.48
CA SER A 29 8.01 -1.85 -4.07
C SER A 29 6.52 -1.98 -4.38
N ASN A 30 6.17 -2.87 -5.31
CA ASN A 30 4.79 -3.16 -5.73
C ASN A 30 4.34 -4.60 -5.44
N THR A 31 5.21 -5.43 -4.86
CA THR A 31 4.89 -6.79 -4.45
C THR A 31 5.13 -6.98 -2.96
N LEU A 32 4.46 -7.96 -2.35
CA LEU A 32 4.67 -8.28 -0.93
C LEU A 32 6.09 -8.78 -0.65
N THR A 33 6.68 -9.52 -1.60
CA THR A 33 8.05 -10.03 -1.50
C THR A 33 9.06 -8.88 -1.47
N ASP A 34 8.98 -7.95 -2.43
CA ASP A 34 9.90 -6.81 -2.50
C ASP A 34 9.75 -5.91 -1.27
N PHE A 35 8.51 -5.69 -0.82
CA PHE A 35 8.22 -4.85 0.33
C PHE A 35 8.82 -5.46 1.60
N ARG A 36 8.60 -6.77 1.79
CA ARG A 36 9.16 -7.50 2.92
C ARG A 36 10.68 -7.44 2.93
N GLU A 37 11.32 -7.61 1.78
CA GLU A 37 12.77 -7.55 1.67
C GLU A 37 13.30 -6.17 2.11
N GLN A 38 12.68 -5.08 1.62
CA GLN A 38 13.08 -3.72 1.98
C GLN A 38 12.91 -3.45 3.49
N VAL A 39 11.79 -3.88 4.07
CA VAL A 39 11.52 -3.71 5.50
C VAL A 39 12.54 -4.48 6.34
N LEU A 40 12.82 -5.74 6.00
CA LEU A 40 13.79 -6.55 6.73
C LEU A 40 15.22 -6.02 6.60
N ALA A 41 15.55 -5.40 5.46
CA ALA A 41 16.83 -4.74 5.24
C ALA A 41 16.92 -3.31 5.82
N GLY A 42 15.83 -2.77 6.39
CA GLY A 42 15.78 -1.41 6.91
C GLY A 42 15.98 -0.32 5.85
N ARG A 43 15.62 -0.60 4.59
CA ARG A 43 15.81 0.36 3.48
C ARG A 43 14.68 1.38 3.44
N SER A 44 15.04 2.66 3.42
CA SER A 44 14.08 3.76 3.26
C SER A 44 13.74 3.97 1.77
N GLY A 45 12.45 4.12 1.49
CA GLY A 45 11.94 4.45 0.15
C GLY A 45 11.68 5.95 -0.09
N ILE A 46 12.13 6.83 0.81
CA ILE A 46 11.92 8.28 0.69
C ILE A 46 12.80 8.85 -0.43
N SER A 47 12.18 9.64 -1.29
CA SER A 47 12.83 10.45 -2.33
C SER A 47 12.66 11.94 -2.02
N THR A 48 13.22 12.82 -2.85
CA THR A 48 13.00 14.28 -2.75
C THR A 48 12.21 14.79 -3.95
N ILE A 49 11.35 15.79 -3.72
CA ILE A 49 10.62 16.50 -4.77
C ILE A 49 10.84 18.00 -4.68
N ASP A 50 10.84 18.65 -5.85
CA ASP A 50 10.84 20.11 -5.92
C ASP A 50 9.41 20.63 -5.78
N LEU A 51 9.18 21.45 -4.75
CA LEU A 51 7.92 22.12 -4.51
C LEU A 51 8.07 23.60 -4.84
N ARG A 52 7.17 24.13 -5.69
CA ARG A 52 7.26 25.49 -6.27
C ARG A 52 7.52 26.62 -5.28
N TYR A 53 7.05 26.50 -4.04
CA TYR A 53 7.16 27.54 -3.00
C TYR A 53 8.05 27.11 -1.82
N MET A 54 8.83 26.04 -1.99
CA MET A 54 9.84 25.60 -1.04
C MET A 54 11.22 25.85 -1.66
N VAL A 55 12.14 26.40 -0.87
CA VAL A 55 13.49 26.74 -1.34
C VAL A 55 14.34 25.47 -1.53
N ASP A 56 14.14 24.48 -0.66
CA ASP A 56 14.90 23.23 -0.67
C ASP A 56 14.04 22.05 -1.15
N PRO A 57 14.67 21.01 -1.76
CA PRO A 57 14.00 19.76 -2.09
C PRO A 57 13.35 19.14 -0.86
N TYR A 58 12.07 18.79 -0.99
CA TYR A 58 11.27 18.29 0.13
C TYR A 58 11.21 16.76 0.13
N PRO A 59 11.43 16.08 1.27
CA PRO A 59 11.35 14.62 1.35
C PRO A 59 9.90 14.14 1.12
N ALA A 60 9.72 13.17 0.23
CA ALA A 60 8.44 12.59 -0.14
C ALA A 60 8.55 11.09 -0.41
N GLY A 61 7.57 10.34 0.09
CA GLY A 61 7.39 8.91 -0.23
C GLY A 61 6.62 8.76 -1.52
N ILE A 62 7.31 8.78 -2.66
CA ILE A 62 6.68 8.61 -3.97
C ILE A 62 6.48 7.11 -4.25
N CYS A 63 5.23 6.70 -4.45
CA CYS A 63 4.90 5.36 -4.92
C CYS A 63 4.74 5.37 -6.44
N ASP A 64 5.54 4.57 -7.14
CA ASP A 64 5.46 4.34 -8.57
C ASP A 64 4.85 2.97 -8.83
N PHE A 65 3.78 2.93 -9.62
CA PHE A 65 3.01 1.73 -9.91
C PHE A 65 2.42 1.80 -11.33
N PRO A 66 2.10 0.65 -11.96
CA PRO A 66 1.50 0.64 -13.29
C PRO A 66 0.04 1.08 -13.24
N GLU A 67 -0.19 2.39 -13.32
CA GLU A 67 -1.52 3.01 -13.14
C GLU A 67 -2.60 2.47 -14.10
N THR A 68 -2.20 1.89 -15.24
CA THR A 68 -3.12 1.38 -16.25
C THR A 68 -3.32 -0.14 -16.21
N LYS A 69 -2.78 -0.85 -15.19
CA LYS A 69 -2.92 -2.32 -15.08
C LYS A 69 -4.38 -2.74 -14.91
N TYR A 70 -5.12 -2.06 -14.03
CA TYR A 70 -6.53 -2.38 -13.72
C TYR A 70 -7.53 -1.28 -14.12
N ARG A 71 -7.05 -0.15 -14.67
CA ARG A 71 -7.89 0.95 -15.16
C ARG A 71 -7.42 1.45 -16.50
N LYS A 72 -8.33 2.03 -17.29
CA LYS A 72 -7.98 2.69 -18.55
C LYS A 72 -7.44 4.09 -18.29
N LYS A 73 -6.55 4.56 -19.16
CA LYS A 73 -5.98 5.93 -19.10
C LYS A 73 -7.04 7.05 -19.03
N LYS A 74 -8.21 6.86 -19.66
CA LYS A 74 -9.33 7.80 -19.60
C LYS A 74 -9.93 7.92 -18.19
N GLU A 75 -9.92 6.82 -17.43
CA GLU A 75 -10.47 6.76 -16.08
C GLU A 75 -9.51 7.36 -15.06
N ASN A 76 -8.20 7.16 -15.25
CA ASN A 76 -7.17 7.77 -14.39
C ASN A 76 -7.23 9.30 -14.43
N LYS A 77 -7.54 9.89 -15.59
CA LYS A 77 -7.74 11.34 -15.74
C LYS A 77 -8.92 11.91 -14.96
N ARG A 78 -9.88 11.07 -14.55
CA ARG A 78 -11.10 11.48 -13.84
C ARG A 78 -11.01 11.26 -12.33
N GLY A 79 -9.90 10.74 -11.82
CA GLY A 79 -9.70 10.42 -10.41
C GLY A 79 -8.52 11.14 -9.76
N THR A 80 -8.38 10.98 -8.45
CA THR A 80 -7.20 11.41 -7.70
C THR A 80 -6.11 10.33 -7.78
N ARG A 81 -4.84 10.72 -7.58
CA ARG A 81 -3.72 9.75 -7.50
C ARG A 81 -3.96 8.69 -6.41
N ALA A 82 -4.50 9.09 -5.26
CA ALA A 82 -4.91 8.18 -4.20
C ALA A 82 -5.97 7.17 -4.66
N GLY A 83 -6.96 7.60 -5.45
CA GLY A 83 -7.96 6.71 -6.04
C GLY A 83 -7.36 5.72 -7.04
N CYS A 84 -6.39 6.15 -7.84
CA CYS A 84 -5.65 5.26 -8.75
C CYS A 84 -4.85 4.20 -7.98
N ILE A 85 -4.15 4.61 -6.92
CA ILE A 85 -3.42 3.71 -6.02
C ILE A 85 -4.38 2.70 -5.39
N GLY A 86 -5.53 3.15 -4.88
CA GLY A 86 -6.51 2.29 -4.24
C GLY A 86 -7.03 1.18 -5.16
N VAL A 87 -7.34 1.50 -6.42
CA VAL A 87 -7.77 0.48 -7.39
C VAL A 87 -6.64 -0.45 -7.78
N TYR A 88 -5.42 0.05 -7.93
CA TYR A 88 -4.27 -0.78 -8.18
C TYR A 88 -4.07 -1.81 -7.06
N CYS A 89 -4.00 -1.35 -5.81
CA CYS A 89 -3.81 -2.22 -4.65
C CYS A 89 -4.97 -3.21 -4.48
N ALA A 90 -6.21 -2.80 -4.72
CA ALA A 90 -7.35 -3.73 -4.68
C ALA A 90 -7.23 -4.84 -5.74
N GLY A 91 -6.77 -4.50 -6.96
CA GLY A 91 -6.53 -5.47 -8.03
C GLY A 91 -5.40 -6.46 -7.72
N GLU A 92 -4.29 -5.98 -7.15
CA GLU A 92 -3.20 -6.87 -6.70
C GLU A 92 -3.67 -7.76 -5.53
N ALA A 93 -4.43 -7.22 -4.58
CA ALA A 93 -4.91 -7.98 -3.42
C ALA A 93 -5.84 -9.14 -3.83
N LEU A 94 -6.71 -8.90 -4.81
CA LEU A 94 -7.56 -9.94 -5.39
C LEU A 94 -6.73 -11.00 -6.11
N ALA A 95 -5.69 -10.60 -6.84
CA ALA A 95 -4.81 -11.54 -7.53
C ALA A 95 -3.97 -12.40 -6.57
N ASP A 96 -3.53 -11.83 -5.45
CA ASP A 96 -2.78 -12.54 -4.40
C ASP A 96 -3.66 -13.53 -3.62
N ALA A 97 -4.95 -13.23 -3.47
CA ALA A 97 -5.91 -14.06 -2.74
C ALA A 97 -6.34 -15.36 -3.46
N GLY A 98 -6.07 -15.49 -4.78
CA GLY A 98 -6.43 -16.66 -5.59
C GLY A 98 -7.84 -16.61 -6.18
#